data_AF-A0A0F2HZG9-F1
#
_entry.id   AF-A0A0F2HZG9-F1
#
_cell.length_a   1.000
_cell.length_b   1.000
_cell.length_c   1.000
_cell.angle_alpha   90.00
_cell.angle_beta   90.00
_cell.angle_gamma   90.00
#
_symmetry.space_group_name_H-M   'P 1'
#
loop_
_entity.id
_entity.type
_entity.pdbx_description
1 polymer ?
#
loop_
_entity_poly.entity_id
_entity_poly.type
_entity_poly.pdbx_seq_one_letter_code
_entity_poly.pdbx_strand_id
1 'polypeptide(L)'
;MIKQLIDEALVAHCFVSKRELDNTSFYIRDSGSAIRFAVVHNLDELITPAELNSQINQLAPEDFLRNPSFKKNCDLICIYRLDVLAEFKEHEEGIFSIEEDPHFYKKYVLYYSIAEESALTDFTYEKLVSVISDKKEFIGYKENPLVASQYSFAAKTFIKLPFLELPIHQGNLVSLRQQAIEAVAEAGRSDTYATIQQVTNANADEVIKEMIKNELENIQD
;
A
#
# COMPACT_ATOMS: atom_id res chain seq x y z
N MET A 1 -4.03 -18.57 -9.16
CA MET A 1 -4.68 -17.27 -9.41
C MET A 1 -3.77 -16.09 -9.04
N ILE A 2 -3.37 -15.91 -7.77
CA ILE A 2 -2.54 -14.75 -7.36
C ILE A 2 -1.26 -14.60 -8.19
N LYS A 3 -0.53 -15.70 -8.46
CA LYS A 3 0.63 -15.69 -9.35
C LYS A 3 0.33 -15.14 -10.75
N GLN A 4 -0.84 -15.46 -11.31
CA GLN A 4 -1.29 -14.95 -12.61
C GLN A 4 -1.61 -13.45 -12.54
N LEU A 5 -2.23 -12.98 -11.45
CA LEU A 5 -2.49 -11.56 -11.26
C LEU A 5 -1.18 -10.74 -11.18
N ILE A 6 -0.15 -11.29 -10.53
CA ILE A 6 1.18 -10.65 -10.48
C ILE A 6 1.89 -10.74 -11.83
N ASP A 7 1.70 -11.82 -12.59
CA ASP A 7 2.19 -11.95 -13.97
C ASP A 7 1.60 -10.85 -14.87
N GLU A 8 0.28 -10.65 -14.85
CA GLU A 8 -0.39 -9.56 -15.58
C GLU A 8 0.19 -8.18 -15.21
N ALA A 9 0.44 -7.96 -13.92
CA ALA A 9 1.06 -6.73 -13.44
C ALA A 9 2.49 -6.56 -13.98
N LEU A 10 3.31 -7.61 -13.95
CA LEU A 10 4.67 -7.57 -14.49
C LEU A 10 4.68 -7.29 -15.99
N VAL A 11 3.81 -7.94 -16.75
CA VAL A 11 3.65 -7.72 -18.19
C VAL A 11 3.23 -6.28 -18.50
N ALA A 12 2.27 -5.73 -17.74
CA ALA A 12 1.86 -4.33 -17.87
C ALA A 12 3.01 -3.34 -17.62
N HIS A 13 4.02 -3.75 -16.85
CA HIS A 13 5.22 -2.98 -16.54
C HIS A 13 6.45 -3.35 -17.38
N CYS A 14 6.21 -3.97 -18.55
CA CYS A 14 7.19 -4.34 -19.57
C CYS A 14 8.21 -5.41 -19.14
N PHE A 15 7.90 -6.20 -18.12
CA PHE A 15 8.66 -7.42 -17.84
C PHE A 15 8.27 -8.52 -18.83
N VAL A 16 9.26 -9.27 -19.29
CA VAL A 16 9.09 -10.40 -20.20
C VAL A 16 9.47 -11.68 -19.46
N SER A 17 8.56 -12.65 -19.46
CA SER A 17 8.80 -13.98 -18.91
C SER A 17 9.92 -14.70 -19.68
N LYS A 18 10.89 -15.24 -18.95
CA LYS A 18 12.06 -15.97 -19.48
C LYS A 18 12.04 -17.45 -19.15
N ARG A 19 11.46 -17.80 -18.00
CA ARG A 19 11.26 -19.19 -17.58
C ARG A 19 10.06 -19.25 -16.67
N GLU A 20 9.19 -20.21 -16.93
CA GLU A 20 8.05 -20.52 -16.09
C GLU A 20 8.15 -21.97 -15.64
N LEU A 21 7.99 -22.15 -14.34
CA LEU A 21 7.81 -23.41 -13.64
C LEU A 21 6.48 -23.31 -12.88
N ASP A 22 6.01 -24.45 -12.38
CA ASP A 22 4.74 -24.52 -11.66
C ASP A 22 4.66 -23.46 -10.54
N ASN A 23 5.65 -23.46 -9.65
CA ASN A 23 5.69 -22.57 -8.49
C ASN A 23 6.56 -21.32 -8.68
N THR A 24 7.34 -21.21 -9.76
CA THR A 24 8.30 -20.10 -9.93
C THR A 24 8.33 -19.58 -11.36
N SER A 25 8.25 -18.26 -11.52
CA SER A 25 8.44 -17.60 -12.81
C SER A 25 9.55 -16.56 -12.73
N PHE A 26 10.36 -16.48 -13.79
CA PHE A 26 11.52 -15.59 -13.90
C PHE A 26 11.29 -14.59 -15.04
N TYR A 27 11.51 -13.31 -14.75
CA TYR A 27 11.23 -12.21 -15.65
C TYR A 27 12.44 -11.29 -15.81
N ILE A 28 12.48 -10.61 -16.95
CA ILE A 28 13.47 -9.58 -17.22
C ILE A 28 12.81 -8.37 -17.86
N ARG A 29 13.31 -7.18 -17.51
CA ARG A 29 13.01 -5.94 -18.19
C ARG A 29 14.33 -5.28 -18.56
N ASP A 30 14.57 -5.15 -19.86
CA ASP A 30 15.74 -4.48 -20.40
C ASP A 30 15.30 -3.18 -21.06
N SER A 31 15.77 -2.05 -20.52
CA SER A 31 15.51 -0.71 -21.05
C SER A 31 16.79 -0.06 -21.60
N GLY A 32 17.78 -0.86 -22.02
CA GLY A 32 19.04 -0.44 -22.62
C GLY A 32 20.06 0.11 -21.63
N SER A 33 19.69 1.12 -20.83
CA SER A 33 20.55 1.71 -19.80
C SER A 33 20.49 1.00 -18.45
N ALA A 34 19.47 0.15 -18.25
CA ALA A 34 19.25 -0.59 -17.02
C ALA A 34 18.56 -1.92 -17.32
N ILE A 35 18.97 -2.94 -16.58
CA ILE A 35 18.33 -4.25 -16.58
C ILE A 35 17.73 -4.50 -15.20
N ARG A 36 16.47 -4.93 -15.17
CA ARG A 36 15.78 -5.36 -13.96
C ARG A 36 15.31 -6.79 -14.13
N PHE A 37 15.28 -7.50 -13.03
CA PHE A 37 14.78 -8.86 -12.96
C PHE A 37 13.64 -8.92 -11.95
N ALA A 38 12.73 -9.85 -12.17
CA ALA A 38 11.75 -10.19 -11.16
C ALA A 38 11.62 -11.71 -11.10
N VAL A 39 11.38 -12.22 -9.90
CA VAL A 39 11.06 -13.62 -9.66
C VAL A 39 9.77 -13.68 -8.87
N VAL A 40 8.80 -14.45 -9.35
CA VAL A 40 7.56 -14.72 -8.63
C VAL A 40 7.60 -16.16 -8.16
N HIS A 41 7.51 -16.38 -6.86
CA HIS A 41 7.63 -17.69 -6.24
C HIS A 41 6.49 -17.95 -5.26
N ASN A 42 5.76 -19.05 -5.41
CA ASN A 42 4.75 -19.47 -4.43
C ASN A 42 5.44 -20.21 -3.28
N LEU A 43 5.17 -19.79 -2.05
CA LEU A 43 5.59 -20.44 -0.82
C LEU A 43 4.43 -21.27 -0.26
N ASP A 44 4.65 -22.57 -0.09
CA ASP A 44 3.73 -23.44 0.65
C ASP A 44 3.89 -23.23 2.16
N GLU A 45 5.11 -22.94 2.61
CA GLU A 45 5.45 -22.62 4.00
C GLU A 45 6.54 -21.54 4.06
N LEU A 46 6.66 -20.86 5.20
CA LEU A 46 7.77 -19.95 5.45
C LEU A 46 9.04 -20.74 5.71
N ILE A 47 10.04 -20.52 4.87
CA ILE A 47 11.38 -21.14 4.98
C ILE A 47 12.41 -20.09 5.38
N THR A 48 13.61 -20.53 5.75
CA THR A 48 14.67 -19.59 6.10
C THR A 48 15.15 -18.79 4.87
N PRO A 49 15.66 -17.56 5.04
CA PRO A 49 16.19 -16.77 3.93
C PRO A 49 17.30 -17.48 3.15
N ALA A 50 18.13 -18.26 3.84
CA ALA A 50 19.20 -19.04 3.22
C ALA A 50 18.65 -20.15 2.31
N GLU A 51 17.61 -20.87 2.76
CA GLU A 51 16.93 -21.90 1.96
C GLU A 51 16.24 -21.28 0.75
N LEU A 52 15.50 -20.18 0.93
CA LEU A 52 14.86 -19.46 -0.16
C LEU A 52 15.87 -19.02 -1.21
N ASN A 53 16.97 -18.38 -0.78
CA ASN A 53 18.04 -17.97 -1.67
C ASN A 53 18.64 -19.16 -2.43
N SER A 54 18.88 -20.28 -1.75
CA SER A 54 19.40 -21.49 -2.38
C SER A 54 18.43 -22.04 -3.44
N GLN A 55 17.15 -22.16 -3.10
CA GLN A 55 16.12 -22.65 -4.02
C GLN A 55 16.01 -21.77 -5.27
N ILE A 56 15.89 -20.45 -5.11
CA ILE A 56 15.79 -19.53 -6.26
C ILE A 56 17.04 -19.58 -7.13
N ASN A 57 18.23 -19.66 -6.55
CA ASN A 57 19.48 -19.79 -7.31
C ASN A 57 19.54 -21.10 -8.13
N GLN A 58 19.02 -22.21 -7.60
CA GLN A 58 19.01 -23.49 -8.31
C GLN A 58 18.01 -23.49 -9.47
N LEU A 59 16.89 -22.77 -9.33
CA LEU A 59 15.84 -22.68 -10.35
C LEU A 59 16.15 -21.61 -11.41
N ALA A 60 17.03 -20.65 -11.11
CA ALA A 60 17.35 -19.54 -11.99
C ALA A 60 17.95 -20.02 -13.34
N PRO A 61 17.55 -19.43 -14.48
CA PRO A 61 18.19 -19.68 -15.76
C PRO A 61 19.70 -19.37 -15.74
N GLU A 62 20.51 -20.14 -16.47
CA GLU A 62 21.98 -19.92 -16.50
C GLU A 62 22.35 -18.50 -16.94
N ASP A 63 21.62 -17.93 -17.91
CA ASP A 63 21.88 -16.58 -18.40
C ASP A 63 21.63 -15.50 -17.34
N PHE A 64 20.71 -15.75 -16.40
CA PHE A 64 20.49 -14.86 -15.25
C PHE A 64 21.65 -14.98 -14.26
N LEU A 65 22.09 -16.19 -13.96
CA LEU A 65 23.21 -16.45 -13.04
C LEU A 65 24.54 -15.88 -13.56
N ARG A 66 24.74 -15.87 -14.88
CA ARG A 66 25.90 -15.25 -15.54
C ARG A 66 25.83 -13.72 -15.54
N ASN A 67 24.65 -13.13 -15.36
CA ASN A 67 24.49 -11.69 -15.28
C ASN A 67 24.81 -11.17 -13.86
N PRO A 68 25.87 -10.36 -13.67
CA PRO A 68 26.28 -9.90 -12.34
C PRO A 68 25.24 -9.00 -11.66
N SER A 69 24.31 -8.41 -12.42
CA SER A 69 23.24 -7.57 -11.89
C SER A 69 22.06 -8.38 -11.36
N PHE A 70 21.89 -9.66 -11.74
CA PHE A 70 20.71 -10.44 -11.36
C PHE A 70 20.49 -10.46 -9.84
N LYS A 71 21.51 -10.83 -9.08
CA LYS A 71 21.41 -10.93 -7.62
C LYS A 71 21.24 -9.58 -6.90
N LYS A 72 21.52 -8.45 -7.56
CA LYS A 72 21.44 -7.10 -6.95
C LYS A 72 20.20 -6.32 -7.40
N ASN A 73 19.74 -6.56 -8.63
CA ASN A 73 18.67 -5.82 -9.30
C ASN A 73 17.47 -6.72 -9.63
N CYS A 74 17.22 -7.73 -8.78
CA CYS A 74 16.05 -8.58 -8.88
C CYS A 74 15.11 -8.36 -7.70
N ASP A 75 13.84 -8.16 -8.01
CA ASP A 75 12.76 -8.19 -7.04
C ASP A 75 12.26 -9.64 -6.91
N LEU A 76 12.45 -10.27 -5.75
CA LEU A 76 11.94 -11.61 -5.44
C LEU A 76 10.62 -11.46 -4.70
N ILE A 77 9.54 -11.84 -5.35
CA ILE A 77 8.16 -11.75 -4.88
C ILE A 77 7.71 -13.13 -4.46
N CYS A 78 7.65 -13.34 -3.15
CA CYS A 78 7.16 -14.55 -2.52
C CYS A 78 5.66 -14.42 -2.25
N ILE A 79 4.85 -15.28 -2.84
CA ILE A 79 3.42 -15.35 -2.62
C ILE A 79 3.17 -16.36 -1.50
N TYR A 80 2.56 -15.93 -0.40
CA TYR A 80 2.32 -16.78 0.77
C TYR A 80 0.84 -16.76 1.17
N ARG A 81 0.23 -17.93 1.33
CA ARG A 81 -1.18 -18.03 1.69
C ARG A 81 -1.34 -18.23 3.20
N LEU A 82 -2.25 -17.47 3.79
CA LEU A 82 -2.74 -17.61 5.17
C LEU A 82 -4.14 -18.23 5.15
N ASP A 83 -4.55 -18.90 6.21
CA ASP A 83 -5.93 -19.36 6.33
C ASP A 83 -6.84 -18.16 6.62
N VAL A 84 -6.46 -17.32 7.60
CA VAL A 84 -7.13 -16.04 7.87
C VAL A 84 -6.13 -14.89 8.07
N LEU A 85 -6.52 -13.65 7.73
CA LEU A 85 -5.64 -12.48 7.88
C LEU A 85 -5.20 -12.21 9.32
N ALA A 86 -5.99 -12.62 10.32
CA ALA A 86 -5.66 -12.43 11.72
C ALA A 86 -4.42 -13.23 12.17
N GLU A 87 -4.09 -14.32 11.48
CA GLU A 87 -2.91 -15.16 11.73
C GLU A 87 -1.60 -14.49 11.30
N PHE A 88 -1.65 -13.36 10.58
CA PHE A 88 -0.45 -12.64 10.16
C PHE A 88 0.56 -12.43 11.31
N LYS A 89 0.07 -12.14 12.52
CA LYS A 89 0.93 -11.95 13.71
C LYS A 89 1.76 -13.18 14.07
N GLU A 90 1.27 -14.38 13.79
CA GLU A 90 1.98 -15.64 14.06
C GLU A 90 3.10 -15.89 13.04
N HIS A 91 2.96 -15.29 11.85
CA HIS A 91 3.89 -15.43 10.73
C HIS A 91 4.81 -14.21 10.53
N GLU A 92 4.57 -13.12 11.27
CA GLU A 92 5.20 -11.81 11.09
C GLU A 92 6.73 -11.88 11.18
N GLU A 93 7.28 -12.53 12.20
CA GLU A 93 8.74 -12.68 12.35
C GLU A 93 9.38 -13.45 11.18
N GLY A 94 8.72 -14.51 10.70
CA GLY A 94 9.21 -15.30 9.57
C GLY A 94 9.17 -14.50 8.26
N ILE A 95 8.10 -13.74 8.06
CA ILE A 95 7.96 -12.82 6.92
C ILE A 95 9.06 -11.76 6.95
N PHE A 96 9.26 -11.08 8.10
CA PHE A 96 10.30 -10.06 8.23
C PHE A 96 11.70 -10.63 8.09
N SER A 97 11.96 -11.83 8.61
CA SER A 97 13.24 -12.51 8.42
C SER A 97 13.59 -12.69 6.93
N ILE A 98 12.59 -12.98 6.09
CA ILE A 98 12.76 -13.06 4.62
C ILE A 98 12.97 -11.66 4.03
N GLU A 99 12.10 -10.71 4.32
CA GLU A 99 12.13 -9.37 3.71
C GLU A 99 13.37 -8.56 4.08
N GLU A 100 13.85 -8.71 5.31
CA GLU A 100 14.99 -7.97 5.85
C GLU A 100 16.35 -8.62 5.54
N ASP A 101 16.38 -9.85 5.00
CA ASP A 101 17.63 -10.51 4.63
C ASP A 101 18.35 -9.74 3.50
N PRO A 102 19.56 -9.19 3.76
CA PRO A 102 20.28 -8.37 2.79
C PRO A 102 20.98 -9.20 1.71
N HIS A 103 21.01 -10.53 1.84
CA HIS A 103 21.71 -11.40 0.91
C HIS A 103 20.85 -11.73 -0.29
N PHE A 104 21.27 -11.28 -1.47
CA PHE A 104 20.66 -11.61 -2.76
C PHE A 104 19.19 -11.17 -2.88
N TYR A 105 18.90 -10.48 -3.97
CA TYR A 105 17.57 -10.00 -4.32
C TYR A 105 17.00 -8.98 -3.32
N LYS A 106 16.00 -8.24 -3.75
CA LYS A 106 15.10 -7.49 -2.86
C LYS A 106 13.88 -8.35 -2.64
N LYS A 107 13.63 -8.79 -1.41
CA LYS A 107 12.62 -9.80 -1.12
C LYS A 107 11.35 -9.14 -0.60
N TYR A 108 10.23 -9.61 -1.12
CA TYR A 108 8.89 -9.13 -0.77
C TYR A 108 8.01 -10.34 -0.53
N VAL A 109 7.35 -10.41 0.61
CA VAL A 109 6.34 -11.44 0.89
C VAL A 109 4.96 -10.82 0.73
N LEU A 110 4.30 -11.19 -0.38
CA LEU A 110 2.91 -10.86 -0.63
C LEU A 110 2.04 -11.96 -0.05
N TYR A 111 1.47 -11.68 1.13
CA TYR A 111 0.56 -12.60 1.79
C TYR A 111 -0.91 -12.30 1.48
N TYR A 112 -1.74 -13.33 1.47
CA TYR A 112 -3.18 -13.23 1.27
C TYR A 112 -3.91 -14.35 2.03
N SER A 113 -5.17 -14.10 2.41
CA SER A 113 -6.02 -15.12 3.05
C SER A 113 -6.91 -15.87 2.06
N ILE A 114 -7.47 -17.01 2.48
CA ILE A 114 -8.47 -17.76 1.71
C ILE A 114 -9.68 -16.88 1.34
N ALA A 115 -10.12 -16.03 2.27
CA ALA A 115 -11.24 -15.13 2.05
C ALA A 115 -10.93 -14.08 0.97
N GLU A 116 -9.69 -13.56 0.92
CA GLU A 116 -9.26 -12.66 -0.15
C GLU A 116 -9.14 -13.41 -1.48
N GLU A 117 -8.56 -14.60 -1.50
CA GLU A 117 -8.48 -15.43 -2.71
C GLU A 117 -9.88 -15.64 -3.32
N SER A 118 -10.86 -15.97 -2.48
CA SER A 118 -12.25 -16.16 -2.91
C SER A 118 -12.86 -14.86 -3.47
N ALA A 119 -12.57 -13.72 -2.86
CA ALA A 119 -13.04 -12.41 -3.30
C ALA A 119 -12.41 -11.94 -4.62
N LEU A 120 -11.33 -12.58 -5.06
CA LEU A 120 -10.56 -12.25 -6.27
C LEU A 120 -10.86 -13.22 -7.43
N THR A 121 -12.00 -13.92 -7.40
CA THR A 121 -12.45 -14.74 -8.55
C THR A 121 -12.59 -13.87 -9.80
N ASP A 122 -12.02 -14.31 -10.94
CA ASP A 122 -11.97 -13.59 -12.22
C ASP A 122 -11.36 -12.18 -12.15
N PHE A 123 -10.47 -11.96 -11.18
CA PHE A 123 -9.87 -10.65 -10.93
C PHE A 123 -8.62 -10.43 -11.79
N THR A 124 -8.58 -9.28 -12.48
CA THR A 124 -7.48 -8.90 -13.39
C THR A 124 -6.63 -7.79 -12.80
N TYR A 125 -5.45 -7.56 -13.39
CA TYR A 125 -4.61 -6.42 -12.99
C TYR A 125 -5.31 -5.07 -13.22
N GLU A 126 -6.08 -4.91 -14.30
CA GLU A 126 -6.88 -3.69 -14.51
C GLU A 126 -7.91 -3.49 -13.39
N LYS A 127 -8.56 -4.57 -12.95
CA LYS A 127 -9.49 -4.50 -11.82
C LYS A 127 -8.76 -4.12 -10.53
N LEU A 128 -7.56 -4.66 -10.27
CA LEU A 128 -6.71 -4.28 -9.13
C LEU A 128 -6.44 -2.76 -9.10
N VAL A 129 -6.06 -2.19 -10.25
CA VAL A 129 -5.82 -0.75 -10.44
C VAL A 129 -7.10 0.07 -10.18
N SER A 130 -8.25 -0.42 -10.62
CA SER A 130 -9.54 0.24 -10.37
C SER A 130 -9.93 0.22 -8.89
N VAL A 131 -9.66 -0.88 -8.19
CA VAL A 131 -10.04 -1.07 -6.77
C VAL A 131 -9.17 -0.20 -5.87
N ILE A 132 -7.85 -0.17 -6.06
CA ILE A 132 -6.96 0.67 -5.23
C ILE A 132 -7.25 2.17 -5.37
N SER A 133 -7.90 2.56 -6.46
CA SER A 133 -8.34 3.93 -6.74
C SER A 133 -9.66 4.32 -6.07
N ASP A 134 -10.41 3.36 -5.51
CA ASP A 134 -11.73 3.62 -4.95
C ASP A 134 -11.64 4.20 -3.53
N LYS A 135 -12.09 5.45 -3.38
CA LYS A 135 -12.07 6.17 -2.09
C LYS A 135 -13.00 5.55 -1.05
N LYS A 136 -14.13 4.96 -1.43
CA LYS A 136 -15.06 4.33 -0.49
C LYS A 136 -14.44 3.06 0.09
N GLU A 137 -13.85 2.25 -0.78
CA GLU A 137 -13.13 1.04 -0.39
C GLU A 137 -11.94 1.38 0.51
N PHE A 138 -11.20 2.47 0.21
CA PHE A 138 -10.13 2.98 1.08
C PHE A 138 -10.63 3.32 2.49
N ILE A 139 -11.76 4.02 2.62
CA ILE A 139 -12.33 4.39 3.92
C ILE A 139 -12.70 3.12 4.70
N GLY A 140 -13.36 2.16 4.06
CA GLY A 140 -13.71 0.88 4.68
C GLY A 140 -12.48 0.10 5.17
N TYR A 141 -11.43 0.06 4.36
CA TYR A 141 -10.15 -0.56 4.74
C TYR A 141 -9.47 0.16 5.91
N LYS A 142 -9.47 1.50 5.91
CA LYS A 142 -8.89 2.30 6.99
C LYS A 142 -9.55 2.02 8.34
N GLU A 143 -10.86 1.84 8.36
CA GLU A 143 -11.61 1.54 9.58
C GLU A 143 -11.38 0.09 10.05
N ASN A 144 -11.26 -0.86 9.12
CA ASN A 144 -11.16 -2.29 9.43
C ASN A 144 -10.10 -3.00 8.56
N PRO A 145 -8.78 -2.79 8.81
CA PRO A 145 -7.72 -3.27 7.92
C PRO A 145 -7.51 -4.79 7.93
N LEU A 146 -8.06 -5.49 8.92
CA LEU A 146 -7.99 -6.96 9.03
C LEU A 146 -9.15 -7.67 8.32
N VAL A 147 -10.14 -6.93 7.82
CA VAL A 147 -11.25 -7.52 7.05
C VAL A 147 -10.77 -7.82 5.65
N ALA A 148 -10.86 -9.10 5.27
CA ALA A 148 -10.56 -9.56 3.93
C ALA A 148 -11.49 -8.92 2.90
N SER A 149 -10.90 -8.22 1.93
CA SER A 149 -11.60 -7.59 0.81
C SER A 149 -10.67 -7.48 -0.41
N GLN A 150 -11.26 -7.24 -1.58
CA GLN A 150 -10.49 -6.93 -2.80
C GLN A 150 -9.54 -5.74 -2.57
N TYR A 151 -10.01 -4.72 -1.83
CA TYR A 151 -9.19 -3.56 -1.51
C TYR A 151 -8.04 -3.90 -0.56
N SER A 152 -8.27 -4.73 0.46
CA SER A 152 -7.21 -5.13 1.39
C SER A 152 -6.07 -5.89 0.68
N PHE A 153 -6.39 -6.68 -0.35
CA PHE A 153 -5.39 -7.34 -1.19
C PHE A 153 -4.69 -6.33 -2.12
N ALA A 154 -5.46 -5.44 -2.76
CA ALA A 154 -4.91 -4.38 -3.60
C ALA A 154 -3.93 -3.49 -2.83
N ALA A 155 -4.32 -3.02 -1.64
CA ALA A 155 -3.48 -2.21 -0.77
C ALA A 155 -2.15 -2.91 -0.44
N LYS A 156 -2.19 -4.17 -0.01
CA LYS A 156 -0.98 -4.96 0.26
C LYS A 156 -0.09 -5.09 -0.99
N THR A 157 -0.70 -5.36 -2.15
CA THR A 157 0.03 -5.50 -3.41
C THR A 157 0.77 -4.22 -3.79
N PHE A 158 0.12 -3.06 -3.72
CA PHE A 158 0.74 -1.77 -4.01
C PHE A 158 1.75 -1.32 -2.95
N ILE A 159 1.60 -1.74 -1.69
CA ILE A 159 2.59 -1.49 -0.63
C ILE A 159 3.84 -2.36 -0.83
N LYS A 160 3.66 -3.64 -1.17
CA LYS A 160 4.75 -4.62 -1.24
C LYS A 160 5.52 -4.57 -2.56
N LEU A 161 4.89 -4.21 -3.69
CA LEU A 161 5.51 -4.31 -5.00
C LEU A 161 5.97 -2.93 -5.52
N PRO A 162 7.28 -2.60 -5.43
CA PRO A 162 7.80 -1.26 -5.67
C PRO A 162 7.78 -0.81 -7.15
N PHE A 163 7.49 -1.71 -8.08
CA PHE A 163 7.33 -1.37 -9.50
C PHE A 163 5.91 -0.92 -9.84
N LEU A 164 4.95 -1.05 -8.91
CA LEU A 164 3.60 -0.57 -9.10
C LEU A 164 3.51 0.91 -8.73
N GLU A 165 2.91 1.69 -9.63
CA GLU A 165 2.65 3.10 -9.41
C GLU A 165 1.16 3.29 -9.05
N LEU A 166 0.90 3.95 -7.93
CA LEU A 166 -0.47 4.28 -7.54
C LEU A 166 -1.12 5.18 -8.62
N PRO A 167 -2.34 4.87 -9.07
CA PRO A 167 -3.04 5.74 -10.02
C PRO A 167 -3.23 7.13 -9.42
N ILE A 168 -2.66 8.14 -10.08
CA ILE A 168 -2.72 9.52 -9.60
C ILE A 168 -4.11 10.07 -9.89
N HIS A 169 -4.88 10.30 -8.82
CA HIS A 169 -6.05 11.16 -8.88
C HIS A 169 -5.62 12.56 -8.45
N GLN A 170 -5.50 13.49 -9.41
CA GLN A 170 -5.36 14.91 -9.10
C GLN A 170 -6.69 15.41 -8.51
N GLY A 171 -6.85 15.25 -7.19
CA GLY A 171 -7.91 15.90 -6.46
C GLY A 171 -7.63 17.40 -6.35
N ASN A 172 -8.65 18.22 -6.54
CA ASN A 172 -8.56 19.63 -6.14
C ASN A 172 -8.44 19.67 -4.61
N LEU A 173 -7.24 20.01 -4.13
CA LEU A 173 -7.03 20.23 -2.71
C LEU A 173 -7.78 21.50 -2.30
N VAL A 174 -8.83 21.32 -1.50
CA VAL A 174 -9.52 22.45 -0.86
C VAL A 174 -8.54 23.06 0.15
N SER A 175 -8.34 24.37 0.10
CA SER A 175 -7.41 25.03 1.01
C SER A 175 -7.79 24.75 2.47
N LEU A 176 -6.80 24.54 3.35
CA LEU A 176 -7.05 24.35 4.78
C LEU A 176 -7.86 25.51 5.38
N ARG A 177 -7.66 26.73 4.85
CA ARG A 177 -8.44 27.91 5.25
C ARG A 177 -9.92 27.73 4.95
N GLN A 178 -10.26 27.24 3.76
CA GLN A 178 -11.63 26.98 3.36
C GLN A 178 -12.26 25.87 4.21
N GLN A 179 -11.53 24.77 4.44
CA GLN A 179 -11.98 23.70 5.33
C GLN A 179 -12.24 24.19 6.76
N ALA A 180 -11.38 25.06 7.29
CA ALA A 180 -11.57 25.65 8.61
C ALA A 180 -12.81 26.56 8.68
N ILE A 181 -13.04 27.38 7.65
CA ILE A 181 -14.24 28.24 7.56
C ILE A 181 -15.51 27.38 7.52
N GLU A 182 -15.53 26.32 6.72
CA GLU A 182 -16.67 25.40 6.62
C GLU A 182 -16.94 24.68 7.94
N ALA A 183 -15.91 24.16 8.61
CA ALA A 183 -16.05 23.51 9.91
C ALA A 183 -16.57 24.45 11.01
N VAL A 184 -16.11 25.70 11.02
CA VAL A 184 -16.60 26.75 11.93
C VAL A 184 -18.08 27.05 11.66
N ALA A 185 -18.47 27.12 10.39
CA ALA A 185 -19.85 27.36 9.99
C ALA A 185 -20.77 26.18 10.37
N GLU A 186 -20.34 24.94 10.14
CA GLU A 186 -21.07 23.73 10.59
C GLU A 186 -21.26 23.69 12.11
N ALA A 187 -20.27 24.17 12.87
CA ALA A 187 -20.37 24.29 14.32
C ALA A 187 -21.23 25.48 14.80
N GLY A 188 -21.75 26.31 13.89
CA GLY A 188 -22.50 27.53 14.24
C GLY A 188 -21.65 28.61 14.92
N ARG A 189 -20.33 28.62 14.70
CA ARG A 189 -19.36 29.50 15.38
C ARG A 189 -18.78 30.60 14.48
N SER A 190 -19.43 30.89 13.34
CA SER A 190 -18.95 31.87 12.36
C SER A 190 -18.69 33.24 12.97
N ASP A 191 -19.60 33.74 13.81
CA ASP A 191 -19.48 35.07 14.43
C ASP A 191 -18.33 35.10 15.44
N THR A 192 -18.25 34.09 16.31
CA THR A 192 -17.13 33.94 17.25
C THR A 192 -15.78 33.91 16.54
N TYR A 193 -15.70 33.16 15.43
CA TYR A 193 -14.48 33.06 14.65
C TYR A 193 -14.11 34.37 13.96
N ALA A 194 -15.09 35.11 13.44
CA ALA A 194 -14.87 36.45 12.87
C ALA A 194 -14.34 37.43 13.92
N THR A 195 -14.88 37.39 15.15
CA THR A 195 -14.40 38.20 16.27
C THR A 195 -12.96 37.86 16.63
N ILE A 196 -12.62 36.57 16.75
CA ILE A 196 -11.25 36.13 17.07
C ILE A 196 -10.25 36.56 15.99
N GLN A 197 -10.62 36.55 14.71
CA GLN A 197 -9.74 36.99 13.62
C GLN A 197 -9.36 38.47 13.68
N GLN A 198 -10.13 39.30 14.41
CA GLN A 198 -9.87 40.73 14.60
C GLN A 198 -9.06 41.04 15.88
N VAL A 199 -8.73 40.00 16.66
CA VAL A 199 -7.94 40.17 17.88
C VAL A 199 -6.48 40.44 17.55
N THR A 200 -5.93 41.44 18.23
CA THR A 200 -4.55 41.86 18.21
C THR A 200 -4.07 42.03 19.65
N ASN A 201 -2.76 42.16 19.85
CA ASN A 201 -2.21 42.40 21.19
C ASN A 201 -2.73 43.69 21.84
N ALA A 202 -3.22 44.66 21.06
CA ALA A 202 -3.68 45.95 21.56
C ALA A 202 -5.14 45.94 22.06
N ASN A 203 -5.98 45.02 21.55
CA ASN A 203 -7.42 44.97 21.85
C ASN A 203 -7.86 43.65 22.50
N ALA A 204 -6.94 42.72 22.78
CA ALA A 204 -7.26 41.40 23.34
C ALA A 204 -8.09 41.48 24.63
N ASP A 205 -7.70 42.34 25.57
CA ASP A 205 -8.41 42.51 26.85
C ASP A 205 -9.84 43.03 26.68
N GLU A 206 -10.07 43.93 25.72
CA GLU A 206 -11.39 44.50 25.44
C GLU A 206 -12.30 43.46 24.78
N VAL A 207 -11.79 42.75 23.78
CA VAL A 207 -12.53 41.69 23.07
C VAL A 207 -12.89 40.55 24.03
N ILE A 208 -11.98 40.12 24.91
CA ILE A 208 -12.26 39.08 25.91
C ILE A 208 -13.37 39.52 26.87
N LYS A 209 -13.32 40.76 27.36
CA LYS A 209 -14.35 41.29 28.27
C LYS A 209 -15.73 41.35 27.60
N GLU A 210 -15.78 41.77 26.34
CA GLU A 210 -17.02 41.84 25.56
C GLU A 210 -17.61 40.44 25.32
N MET A 211 -16.77 39.46 24.98
CA MET A 211 -17.21 38.06 24.83
C MET A 211 -17.77 37.47 26.13
N ILE A 212 -17.12 37.74 27.27
CA ILE A 212 -17.62 37.30 28.59
C ILE A 212 -18.98 37.96 28.89
N LYS A 213 -19.13 39.25 28.58
CA LYS A 213 -20.38 39.98 28.80
C LYS A 213 -21.53 39.39 27.98
N ASN A 214 -21.29 39.13 26.69
CA ASN A 214 -22.30 38.58 25.79
C ASN A 214 -22.74 37.16 26.19
N GLU A 215 -21.82 36.32 26.68
CA GLU A 215 -22.17 35.00 27.23
C GLU A 215 -22.99 35.11 28.52
N LEU A 216 -22.64 36.05 29.43
CA LEU A 216 -23.40 36.27 30.67
C LEU A 216 -24.82 36.82 30.43
N GLU A 217 -25.00 37.65 29.39
CA GLU A 217 -26.31 38.17 28.98
C GLU A 217 -27.20 37.05 28.40
N ASN A 218 -26.63 36.10 27.65
CA ASN A 218 -27.36 34.96 27.10
C ASN A 218 -27.73 33.87 28.14
N ILE A 219 -27.20 33.94 29.37
CA ILE A 219 -27.53 33.02 30.48
C ILE A 219 -28.71 33.54 31.34
N GLN A 220 -29.14 34.79 31.15
CA GLN A 220 -30.20 35.42 31.95
C GLN A 220 -31.63 35.19 31.43
N ASP A 221 -31.80 34.46 30.33
CA ASP A 221 -33.07 33.91 29.82
C ASP A 221 -33.19 32.40 30.09
#